data_AF-A0A539E1E7-F1
#
_entry.id   AF-A0A539E1E7-F1
#
_cell.length_a   1.000
_cell.length_b   1.000
_cell.length_c   1.000
_cell.angle_alpha   90.00
_cell.angle_beta   90.00
_cell.angle_gamma   90.00
#
_symmetry.space_group_name_H-M   'P 1'
#
loop_
_entity.id
_entity.type
_entity.pdbx_description
1 polymer ?
#
loop_
_entity_poly.entity_id
_entity_poly.type
_entity_poly.pdbx_seq_one_letter_code
_entity_poly.pdbx_strand_id
1 'polypeptide(L)'
;MLADYNGFFSADSLGSFGFRWLHILAGIMWIGLLYYFNFVQVPAFAAFGDEAKARNIAIDRVARKALWWFRWSALSTFVTGILITVVTTDYYANDFGKTAGGLAISTGMILGTIMMLNVWGVIWRNQKVVLANAANVLAGGEADPNAAAAGRRALMASRQNAIFSVSMLFFMVFKTHALTTGAPLSGGETGGFWLITLVLIGVLEANALGLMPWKTQPNKGLNVLYDGPGVRNPLVASFGLWAIFLVLTEIFFKF
;
A
#
# COMPACT_ATOMS: atom_id res chain seq x y z
N MET A 1 26.93 -11.77 -28.94
CA MET A 1 27.91 -11.01 -28.12
C MET A 1 27.49 -11.24 -26.68
N LEU A 2 28.29 -11.95 -25.88
CA LEU A 2 28.02 -12.07 -24.44
C LEU A 2 28.28 -10.68 -23.84
N ALA A 3 27.32 -10.12 -23.10
CA ALA A 3 27.51 -8.82 -22.46
C ALA A 3 28.74 -8.87 -21.55
N ASP A 4 29.61 -7.85 -21.65
CA ASP A 4 30.77 -7.73 -20.77
C ASP A 4 30.32 -7.70 -19.30
N TYR A 5 30.96 -8.50 -18.45
CA TYR A 5 30.66 -8.53 -17.02
C TYR A 5 31.20 -7.25 -16.35
N ASN A 6 30.32 -6.29 -16.10
CA ASN A 6 30.65 -5.00 -15.51
C ASN A 6 30.82 -5.03 -13.97
N GLY A 7 30.80 -6.21 -13.33
CA GLY A 7 30.87 -6.34 -11.88
C GLY A 7 29.57 -5.97 -11.15
N PHE A 8 29.34 -6.56 -9.96
CA PHE A 8 28.14 -6.32 -9.15
C PHE A 8 27.98 -4.86 -8.69
N PHE A 9 29.08 -4.14 -8.48
CA PHE A 9 29.09 -2.76 -7.97
C PHE A 9 29.02 -1.69 -9.07
N SER A 10 28.91 -2.05 -10.35
CA SER A 10 28.61 -1.08 -11.41
C SER A 10 27.22 -0.48 -11.21
N ALA A 11 27.00 0.74 -11.70
CA ALA A 11 25.69 1.39 -11.65
C ALA A 11 24.60 0.49 -12.26
N ASP A 12 24.87 -0.10 -13.43
CA ASP A 12 23.93 -0.99 -14.10
C ASP A 12 23.60 -2.22 -13.27
N SER A 13 24.57 -2.92 -12.67
CA SER A 13 24.31 -4.10 -11.83
C SER A 13 23.60 -3.75 -10.52
N LEU A 14 23.96 -2.62 -9.89
CA LEU A 14 23.31 -2.15 -8.67
C LEU A 14 21.85 -1.74 -8.94
N GLY A 15 21.58 -1.02 -10.04
CA GLY A 15 20.24 -0.59 -10.42
C GLY A 15 19.37 -1.72 -10.96
N SER A 16 19.91 -2.55 -11.86
CA SER A 16 19.17 -3.64 -12.52
C SER A 16 18.91 -4.83 -11.60
N PHE A 17 19.82 -5.14 -10.67
CA PHE A 17 19.69 -6.32 -9.81
C PHE A 17 19.72 -5.98 -8.32
N GLY A 18 20.75 -5.29 -7.84
CA GLY A 18 20.96 -5.07 -6.39
C GLY A 18 19.79 -4.39 -5.68
N PHE A 19 19.43 -3.18 -6.12
CA PHE A 19 18.31 -2.43 -5.54
C PHE A 19 16.96 -3.06 -5.82
N ARG A 20 16.78 -3.75 -6.96
CA ARG A 20 15.56 -4.51 -7.23
C ARG A 20 15.37 -5.67 -6.26
N TRP A 21 16.44 -6.42 -6.00
CA TRP A 21 16.43 -7.49 -5.02
C TRP A 21 16.08 -6.96 -3.63
N LEU A 22 16.72 -5.87 -3.19
CA LEU A 22 16.40 -5.23 -1.90
C LEU A 22 14.97 -4.69 -1.86
N HIS A 23 14.48 -4.09 -2.95
CA HIS A 23 13.13 -3.58 -3.07
C HIS A 23 12.09 -4.69 -2.92
N ILE A 24 12.30 -5.82 -3.58
CA ILE A 24 11.42 -7.00 -3.48
C ILE A 24 11.45 -7.56 -2.06
N LEU A 25 12.64 -7.73 -1.47
CA LEU A 25 12.78 -8.24 -0.11
C LEU A 25 12.05 -7.36 0.92
N ALA A 26 12.26 -6.04 0.85
CA ALA A 26 11.58 -5.08 1.71
C ALA A 26 10.07 -5.06 1.43
N GLY A 27 9.67 -5.17 0.16
CA GLY A 27 8.27 -5.20 -0.27
C GLY A 27 7.52 -6.42 0.27
N ILE A 28 8.15 -7.59 0.29
CA ILE A 28 7.59 -8.81 0.90
C ILE A 28 7.30 -8.58 2.38
N MET A 29 8.24 -8.01 3.13
CA MET A 29 8.03 -7.68 4.54
C MET A 29 6.91 -6.65 4.72
N TRP A 30 6.89 -5.60 3.91
CA TRP A 30 5.91 -4.52 4.03
C TRP A 30 4.50 -5.02 3.74
N ILE A 31 4.28 -5.62 2.57
CA ILE A 31 2.95 -6.09 2.15
C ILE A 31 2.53 -7.31 2.98
N GLY A 32 3.47 -8.18 3.36
CA GLY A 32 3.21 -9.28 4.28
C GLY A 32 2.67 -8.80 5.63
N LEU A 33 3.30 -7.77 6.22
CA LEU A 33 2.81 -7.17 7.46
C LEU A 33 1.49 -6.41 7.28
N LEU A 34 1.28 -5.76 6.14
CA LEU A 34 0.00 -5.14 5.80
C LEU A 34 -1.14 -6.15 5.83
N TYR A 35 -0.93 -7.33 5.22
CA TYR A 35 -1.89 -8.43 5.22
C TYR A 35 -2.03 -9.08 6.59
N TYR A 36 -0.94 -9.25 7.33
CA TYR A 36 -1.00 -9.69 8.73
C TYR A 36 -1.91 -8.78 9.55
N PHE A 37 -1.74 -7.45 9.48
CA PHE A 37 -2.58 -6.53 10.26
C PHE A 37 -4.06 -6.61 9.87
N ASN A 38 -4.34 -6.60 8.58
CA ASN A 38 -5.70 -6.50 8.07
C ASN A 38 -6.45 -7.84 8.16
N PHE A 39 -5.78 -8.96 7.92
CA PHE A 39 -6.44 -10.25 7.77
C PHE A 39 -6.27 -11.17 8.96
N VAL A 40 -5.29 -10.92 9.82
CA VAL A 40 -4.99 -11.78 10.98
C VAL A 40 -5.14 -11.00 12.28
N GLN A 41 -4.33 -9.96 12.49
CA GLN A 41 -4.23 -9.28 13.78
C GLN A 41 -5.52 -8.57 14.17
N VAL A 42 -6.14 -7.78 13.28
CA VAL A 42 -7.36 -7.03 13.62
C VAL A 42 -8.53 -7.95 13.99
N PRO A 43 -8.87 -9.00 13.20
CA PRO A 43 -9.88 -9.97 13.60
C PRO A 43 -9.54 -10.70 14.90
N ALA A 44 -8.28 -11.14 15.06
CA ALA A 44 -7.84 -11.81 16.29
C ALA A 44 -7.97 -10.89 17.52
N PHE A 45 -7.67 -9.60 17.37
CA PHE A 45 -7.76 -8.65 18.47
C PHE A 45 -9.20 -8.33 18.86
N ALA A 46 -10.13 -8.37 17.89
CA ALA A 46 -11.57 -8.27 18.17
C ALA A 46 -12.09 -9.51 18.93
N ALA A 47 -11.52 -10.68 18.65
CA ALA A 47 -11.94 -11.94 19.29
C ALA A 47 -11.59 -12.06 20.78
N PHE A 48 -10.71 -11.20 21.33
CA PHE A 48 -10.45 -11.17 22.78
C PHE A 48 -11.68 -10.76 23.61
N GLY A 49 -12.72 -10.14 23.01
CA GLY A 49 -13.93 -9.74 23.72
C GLY A 49 -13.63 -8.90 24.97
N ASP A 50 -14.06 -9.42 26.12
CA ASP A 50 -13.94 -8.77 27.44
C ASP A 50 -12.55 -8.96 28.09
N GLU A 51 -11.63 -9.73 27.48
CA GLU A 51 -10.27 -9.94 27.97
C GLU A 51 -9.34 -8.74 27.65
N ALA A 52 -9.71 -7.55 28.13
CA ALA A 52 -9.02 -6.30 27.83
C ALA A 52 -7.53 -6.33 28.19
N LYS A 53 -7.17 -6.99 29.30
CA LYS A 53 -5.76 -7.13 29.74
C LYS A 53 -4.93 -7.94 28.75
N ALA A 54 -5.43 -9.09 28.30
CA ALA A 54 -4.74 -9.93 27.33
C ALA A 54 -4.57 -9.21 25.98
N ARG A 55 -5.63 -8.54 25.51
CA ARG A 55 -5.59 -7.71 24.30
C ARG A 55 -4.53 -6.59 24.40
N ASN A 56 -4.47 -5.88 25.53
CA ASN A 56 -3.48 -4.82 25.72
C ASN A 56 -2.04 -5.35 25.77
N ILE A 57 -1.80 -6.55 26.35
CA ILE A 57 -0.49 -7.22 26.29
C ILE A 57 -0.12 -7.52 24.83
N ALA A 58 -1.05 -8.06 24.03
CA ALA A 58 -0.81 -8.34 22.62
C ALA A 58 -0.49 -7.06 21.82
N ILE A 59 -1.20 -5.96 22.10
CA ILE A 59 -0.92 -4.65 21.49
C ILE A 59 0.49 -4.16 21.88
N ASP A 60 0.84 -4.19 23.17
CA ASP A 60 2.12 -3.66 23.64
C ASP A 60 3.32 -4.50 23.18
N ARG A 61 3.19 -5.83 23.12
CA ARG A 61 4.30 -6.74 22.81
C ARG A 61 4.40 -7.11 21.34
N VAL A 62 3.28 -7.46 20.71
CA VAL A 62 3.24 -7.96 19.32
C VAL A 62 3.06 -6.81 18.35
N ALA A 63 1.97 -6.04 18.49
CA ALA A 63 1.65 -4.98 17.52
C ALA A 63 2.75 -3.90 17.50
N ARG A 64 3.33 -3.55 18.64
CA ARG A 64 4.47 -2.61 18.73
C ARG A 64 5.66 -3.03 17.86
N LYS A 65 6.05 -4.31 17.90
CA LYS A 65 7.16 -4.86 17.11
C LYS A 65 6.80 -4.95 15.63
N ALA A 66 5.61 -5.47 15.32
CA ALA A 66 5.13 -5.58 13.95
C ALA A 66 5.06 -4.19 13.29
N LEU A 67 4.56 -3.17 13.99
CA LEU A 67 4.47 -1.79 13.49
C LEU A 67 5.85 -1.16 13.25
N TRP A 68 6.87 -1.55 14.02
CA TRP A 68 8.25 -1.12 13.78
C TRP A 68 8.76 -1.67 12.45
N TRP A 69 8.61 -2.97 12.20
CA TRP A 69 9.03 -3.58 10.94
C TRP A 69 8.22 -3.04 9.77
N PHE A 70 6.92 -2.83 9.96
CA PHE A 70 6.03 -2.32 8.93
C PHE A 70 6.42 -0.93 8.43
N ARG A 71 6.73 0.02 9.33
CA ARG A 71 7.12 1.37 8.91
C ARG A 71 8.45 1.41 8.15
N TRP A 72 9.42 0.62 8.61
CA TRP A 72 10.75 0.65 8.04
C TRP A 72 10.83 -0.17 6.77
N SER A 73 10.12 -1.30 6.68
CA SER A 73 9.98 -2.02 5.41
C SER A 73 9.26 -1.18 4.35
N ALA A 74 8.22 -0.42 4.72
CA ALA A 74 7.57 0.53 3.81
C ALA A 74 8.52 1.59 3.27
N LEU A 75 9.29 2.24 4.16
CA LEU A 75 10.26 3.25 3.77
C LEU A 75 11.41 2.66 2.94
N SER A 76 11.96 1.51 3.35
CA SER A 76 13.02 0.83 2.63
C SER A 76 12.58 0.41 1.23
N THR A 77 11.36 -0.11 1.08
CA THR A 77 10.78 -0.43 -0.23
C THR A 77 10.70 0.82 -1.09
N PHE A 78 10.14 1.92 -0.55
CA PHE A 78 10.03 3.17 -1.29
C PHE A 78 11.39 3.74 -1.72
N VAL A 79 12.35 3.84 -0.79
CA VAL A 79 13.69 4.38 -1.06
C VAL A 79 14.44 3.55 -2.08
N THR A 80 14.45 2.21 -1.92
CA THR A 80 15.07 1.32 -2.92
C THR A 80 14.37 1.41 -4.27
N GLY A 81 13.05 1.62 -4.29
CA GLY A 81 12.27 1.92 -5.49
C GLY A 81 12.78 3.15 -6.23
N ILE A 82 12.96 4.27 -5.52
CA ILE A 82 13.52 5.50 -6.07
C ILE A 82 14.96 5.28 -6.57
N LEU A 83 15.79 4.57 -5.80
CA LEU A 83 17.18 4.29 -6.18
C LEU A 83 17.28 3.49 -7.48
N ILE A 84 16.36 2.54 -7.73
CA ILE A 84 16.28 1.85 -9.03
C ILE A 84 16.13 2.88 -10.16
N THR A 85 15.25 3.87 -9.98
CA THR A 85 14.99 4.86 -11.05
C THR A 85 16.13 5.86 -11.26
N VAL A 86 16.90 6.14 -10.21
CA VAL A 86 18.02 7.11 -10.25
C VAL A 86 19.29 6.47 -10.81
N VAL A 87 19.55 5.21 -10.44
CA VAL A 87 20.79 4.51 -10.80
C VAL A 87 20.69 3.82 -12.16
N THR A 88 19.49 3.49 -12.62
CA THR A 88 19.29 2.94 -13.97
C THR A 88 19.39 4.06 -15.01
N THR A 89 20.39 3.97 -15.88
CA THR A 89 20.57 4.89 -17.01
C THR A 89 19.31 4.95 -17.87
N ASP A 90 18.89 6.16 -18.24
CA ASP A 90 17.75 6.43 -19.13
C ASP A 90 16.40 5.83 -18.68
N TYR A 91 16.22 5.55 -17.38
CA TYR A 91 15.00 4.92 -16.84
C TYR A 91 13.71 5.62 -17.31
N TYR A 92 13.73 6.94 -17.42
CA TYR A 92 12.58 7.78 -17.79
C TYR A 92 12.50 8.13 -19.28
N ALA A 93 13.52 7.84 -20.09
CA ALA A 93 13.65 8.44 -21.42
C ALA A 93 12.62 7.90 -22.43
N ASN A 94 12.45 6.58 -22.48
CA ASN A 94 11.76 5.92 -23.59
C ASN A 94 10.37 5.39 -23.23
N ASP A 95 10.27 4.72 -22.09
CA ASP A 95 9.12 3.87 -21.76
C ASP A 95 8.16 4.54 -20.77
N PHE A 96 8.71 5.21 -19.75
CA PHE A 96 7.97 5.72 -18.60
C PHE A 96 6.85 6.70 -18.98
N GLY A 97 5.61 6.39 -18.58
CA GLY A 97 4.45 7.23 -18.86
C GLY A 97 4.06 7.36 -20.33
N LYS A 98 4.66 6.58 -21.25
CA LYS A 98 4.40 6.65 -22.70
C LYS A 98 3.85 5.35 -23.28
N THR A 99 4.31 4.21 -22.79
CA THR A 99 3.84 2.88 -23.24
C THR A 99 2.91 2.28 -22.20
N ALA A 100 2.23 1.17 -22.55
CA ALA A 100 1.46 0.38 -21.58
C ALA A 100 2.31 -0.06 -20.37
N GLY A 101 3.52 -0.57 -20.60
CA GLY A 101 4.44 -0.97 -19.52
C GLY A 101 4.91 0.21 -18.66
N GLY A 102 5.14 1.36 -19.31
CA GLY A 102 5.47 2.62 -18.66
C GLY A 102 4.35 3.16 -17.78
N LEU A 103 3.12 3.22 -18.28
CA LEU A 103 1.95 3.65 -17.50
C LEU A 103 1.67 2.69 -16.34
N ALA A 104 1.79 1.38 -16.58
CA ALA A 104 1.62 0.37 -15.54
C ALA A 104 2.59 0.60 -14.38
N ILE A 105 3.91 0.69 -14.64
CA ILE A 105 4.88 0.90 -13.57
C ILE A 105 4.67 2.24 -12.86
N SER A 106 4.36 3.32 -13.59
CA SER A 106 4.04 4.61 -13.00
C SER A 106 2.82 4.53 -12.07
N THR A 107 1.80 3.75 -12.44
CA THR A 107 0.60 3.54 -11.62
C THR A 107 0.92 2.79 -10.33
N GLY A 108 1.70 1.70 -10.44
CA GLY A 108 2.21 0.97 -9.29
C GLY A 108 3.00 1.87 -8.35
N MET A 109 3.88 2.72 -8.89
CA MET A 109 4.68 3.68 -8.12
C MET A 109 3.82 4.69 -7.36
N ILE A 110 2.78 5.27 -7.99
CA ILE A 110 1.88 6.23 -7.32
C ILE A 110 1.11 5.56 -6.19
N LEU A 111 0.52 4.37 -6.44
CA LEU A 111 -0.18 3.61 -5.41
C LEU A 111 0.73 3.29 -4.23
N GLY A 112 1.94 2.77 -4.51
CA GLY A 112 2.94 2.47 -3.48
C GLY A 112 3.38 3.72 -2.70
N THR A 113 3.53 4.86 -3.37
CA THR A 113 3.89 6.13 -2.73
C THR A 113 2.81 6.58 -1.75
N ILE A 114 1.55 6.62 -2.19
CA ILE A 114 0.41 6.98 -1.34
C ILE A 114 0.32 6.03 -0.14
N MET A 115 0.46 4.73 -0.39
CA MET A 115 0.44 3.74 0.68
C MET A 115 1.55 3.97 1.70
N MET A 116 2.78 4.27 1.28
CA MET A 116 3.90 4.58 2.18
C MET A 116 3.62 5.86 2.99
N LEU A 117 3.10 6.89 2.33
CA LEU A 117 2.68 8.13 3.00
C LEU A 117 1.59 7.87 4.05
N ASN A 118 0.66 6.95 3.79
CA ASN A 118 -0.33 6.52 4.78
C ASN A 118 0.32 5.81 5.97
N VAL A 119 1.31 4.95 5.74
CA VAL A 119 2.05 4.27 6.82
C VAL A 119 2.68 5.27 7.79
N TRP A 120 3.43 6.24 7.28
CA TRP A 120 4.16 7.19 8.11
C TRP A 120 3.31 8.37 8.58
N GLY A 121 2.45 8.90 7.71
CA GLY A 121 1.67 10.11 7.92
C GLY A 121 0.41 9.91 8.73
N VAL A 122 -0.26 8.75 8.60
CA VAL A 122 -1.57 8.49 9.23
C VAL A 122 -1.48 7.33 10.22
N ILE A 123 -1.11 6.14 9.75
CA ILE A 123 -1.14 4.90 10.53
C ILE A 123 -0.21 5.04 11.73
N TRP A 124 1.06 5.36 11.52
CA TRP A 124 2.03 5.44 12.62
C TRP A 124 1.68 6.51 13.65
N ARG A 125 1.25 7.70 13.20
CA ARG A 125 0.88 8.80 14.12
C ARG A 125 -0.24 8.40 15.07
N ASN A 126 -1.28 7.76 14.55
CA ASN A 126 -2.41 7.29 15.34
C ASN A 126 -2.08 6.03 16.17
N GLN A 127 -1.26 5.11 15.64
CA GLN A 127 -0.83 3.92 16.37
C GLN A 127 0.03 4.25 17.59
N LYS A 128 0.79 5.37 17.58
CA LYS A 128 1.48 5.84 18.80
C LYS A 128 0.51 6.06 19.97
N VAL A 129 -0.67 6.63 19.71
CA VAL A 129 -1.70 6.86 20.73
C VAL A 129 -2.24 5.52 21.25
N VAL A 130 -2.57 4.60 20.34
CA VAL A 130 -3.08 3.25 20.71
C VAL A 130 -2.05 2.46 21.54
N LEU A 131 -0.78 2.48 21.13
CA LEU A 131 0.31 1.80 21.83
C LEU A 131 0.63 2.43 23.18
N ALA A 132 0.56 3.76 23.29
CA ALA A 132 0.75 4.47 24.55
C ALA A 132 -0.40 4.16 25.52
N ASN A 133 -1.64 4.19 25.04
CA ASN A 133 -2.81 3.82 25.83
C ASN A 133 -2.73 2.39 26.36
N ALA A 134 -2.36 1.42 25.50
CA ALA A 134 -2.22 0.03 25.94
C ALA A 134 -1.18 -0.12 27.05
N ALA A 135 -0.03 0.54 26.93
CA ALA A 135 1.00 0.54 27.97
C ALA A 135 0.52 1.21 29.27
N ASN A 136 -0.19 2.35 29.16
CA ASN A 136 -0.73 3.09 30.31
C ASN A 136 -1.74 2.26 31.12
N VAL A 137 -2.70 1.64 30.43
CA VAL A 137 -3.71 0.79 31.07
C VAL A 137 -3.07 -0.44 31.73
N LEU A 138 -2.04 -1.03 31.11
CA LEU A 138 -1.30 -2.13 31.73
C LEU A 138 -0.53 -1.72 32.99
N ALA A 139 -0.12 -0.45 33.09
CA ALA A 139 0.53 0.12 34.25
C ALA A 139 -0.46 0.56 35.35
N GLY A 140 -1.78 0.36 35.16
CA GLY A 140 -2.81 0.74 36.12
C GLY A 140 -3.34 2.18 35.94
N GLY A 141 -2.95 2.87 34.87
CA GLY A 141 -3.48 4.19 34.51
C GLY A 141 -4.86 4.12 33.83
N GLU A 142 -5.53 5.27 33.75
CA GLU A 142 -6.82 5.39 33.06
C GLU A 142 -6.71 5.26 31.53
N ALA A 143 -7.77 4.80 30.88
CA ALA A 143 -7.80 4.69 29.43
C ALA A 143 -7.91 6.07 28.77
N ASP A 144 -7.10 6.31 27.73
CA ASP A 144 -7.16 7.53 26.92
C ASP A 144 -8.47 7.54 26.08
N PRO A 145 -9.35 8.54 26.26
CA PRO A 145 -10.60 8.63 25.50
C PRO A 145 -10.38 8.76 23.98
N ASN A 146 -9.21 9.22 23.54
CA ASN A 146 -8.88 9.38 22.12
C ASN A 146 -8.38 8.08 21.46
N ALA A 147 -8.04 7.05 22.23
CA ALA A 147 -7.40 5.85 21.72
C ALA A 147 -8.28 5.10 20.69
N ALA A 148 -9.59 5.04 20.93
CA ALA A 148 -10.53 4.40 20.02
C ALA A 148 -10.63 5.14 18.67
N ALA A 149 -10.72 6.48 18.70
CA ALA A 149 -10.77 7.30 17.50
C ALA A 149 -9.46 7.24 16.70
N ALA A 150 -8.31 7.23 17.39
CA ALA A 150 -7.00 7.04 16.77
C ALA A 150 -6.88 5.65 16.12
N GLY A 151 -7.28 4.59 16.84
CA GLY A 151 -7.30 3.22 16.32
C GLY A 151 -8.17 3.10 15.07
N ARG A 152 -9.34 3.75 15.06
CA ARG A 152 -10.22 3.81 13.89
C ARG A 152 -9.54 4.47 12.69
N ARG A 153 -8.94 5.65 12.87
CA ARG A 153 -8.23 6.36 11.79
C ARG A 153 -7.07 5.53 11.22
N ALA A 154 -6.28 4.89 12.09
CA ALA A 154 -5.21 4.01 11.66
C ALA A 154 -5.73 2.81 10.86
N LEU A 155 -6.85 2.21 11.29
CA LEU A 155 -7.45 1.07 10.63
C LEU A 155 -7.98 1.43 9.24
N MET A 156 -8.65 2.57 9.09
CA MET A 156 -9.20 3.03 7.80
C MET A 156 -8.09 3.18 6.76
N ALA A 157 -7.01 3.88 7.11
CA ALA A 157 -5.84 4.02 6.24
C ALA A 157 -5.15 2.68 5.94
N SER A 158 -5.04 1.78 6.94
CA SER A 158 -4.46 0.45 6.76
C SER A 158 -5.30 -0.43 5.81
N ARG A 159 -6.63 -0.33 5.90
CA ARG A 159 -7.57 -1.03 5.02
C ARG A 159 -7.51 -0.50 3.60
N GLN A 160 -7.43 0.82 3.43
CA GLN A 160 -7.23 1.43 2.12
C GLN A 160 -5.90 0.99 1.49
N ASN A 161 -4.82 0.92 2.27
CA ASN A 161 -3.56 0.37 1.78
C ASN A 161 -3.71 -1.10 1.33
N ALA A 162 -4.46 -1.94 2.06
CA ALA A 162 -4.72 -3.32 1.64
C ALA A 162 -5.61 -3.44 0.39
N ILE A 163 -6.48 -2.45 0.14
CA ILE A 163 -7.25 -2.35 -1.10
C ILE A 163 -6.33 -1.98 -2.27
N PHE A 164 -5.49 -0.95 -2.09
CA PHE A 164 -4.53 -0.54 -3.11
C PHE A 164 -3.44 -1.57 -3.39
N SER A 165 -3.02 -2.37 -2.40
CA SER A 165 -1.88 -3.27 -2.56
C SER A 165 -2.07 -4.32 -3.66
N VAL A 166 -3.29 -4.83 -3.87
CA VAL A 166 -3.56 -5.82 -4.91
C VAL A 166 -3.38 -5.23 -6.30
N SER A 167 -3.94 -4.04 -6.53
CA SER A 167 -3.79 -3.32 -7.81
C SER A 167 -2.35 -2.83 -8.01
N MET A 168 -1.72 -2.35 -6.95
CA MET A 168 -0.31 -1.94 -6.97
C MET A 168 0.60 -3.10 -7.38
N LEU A 169 0.45 -4.28 -6.77
CA LEU A 169 1.22 -5.47 -7.12
C LEU A 169 0.97 -5.90 -8.57
N PHE A 170 -0.29 -5.88 -9.02
CA PHE A 170 -0.63 -6.15 -10.42
C PHE A 170 0.18 -5.27 -11.36
N PHE A 171 0.18 -3.95 -11.14
CA PHE A 171 0.91 -2.99 -11.98
C PHE A 171 2.44 -3.13 -11.89
N MET A 172 2.98 -3.44 -10.71
CA MET A 172 4.42 -3.67 -10.53
C MET A 172 4.90 -4.92 -11.27
N VAL A 173 4.06 -5.95 -11.37
CA VAL A 173 4.35 -7.19 -12.11
C VAL A 173 4.09 -7.03 -13.61
N PHE A 174 3.05 -6.26 -13.98
CA PHE A 174 2.60 -6.09 -15.37
C PHE A 174 3.73 -5.71 -16.32
N LYS A 175 4.58 -4.72 -15.97
CA LYS A 175 5.63 -4.20 -16.86
C LYS A 175 6.57 -5.30 -17.41
N THR A 176 6.94 -6.27 -16.60
CA THR A 176 7.95 -7.28 -16.96
C THR A 176 7.32 -8.57 -17.52
N HIS A 177 6.01 -8.74 -17.38
CA HIS A 177 5.32 -10.01 -17.65
C HIS A 177 4.13 -9.91 -18.61
N ALA A 178 3.63 -8.70 -18.90
CA ALA A 178 2.58 -8.51 -19.89
C ALA A 178 3.15 -8.57 -21.31
N LEU A 179 2.42 -9.21 -22.21
CA LEU A 179 2.70 -9.23 -23.65
C LEU A 179 2.32 -7.87 -24.27
N THR A 180 3.03 -6.81 -23.90
CA THR A 180 2.80 -5.49 -24.49
C THR A 180 3.67 -5.32 -25.73
N THR A 181 3.13 -4.65 -26.75
CA THR A 181 3.79 -4.43 -28.04
C THR A 181 4.94 -3.41 -27.97
N GLY A 182 5.20 -2.80 -26.80
CA GLY A 182 6.16 -1.71 -26.60
C GLY A 182 5.80 -0.41 -27.36
N ALA A 183 4.67 -0.40 -28.07
CA ALA A 183 4.22 0.75 -28.84
C ALA A 183 3.79 1.90 -27.90
N PRO A 184 4.14 3.16 -28.23
CA PRO A 184 3.62 4.31 -27.51
C PRO A 184 2.10 4.40 -27.61
N LEU A 185 1.45 4.71 -26.49
CA LEU A 185 0.02 5.01 -26.46
C LEU A 185 -0.23 6.43 -26.98
N SER A 186 -1.40 6.67 -27.56
CA SER A 186 -1.80 8.03 -27.93
C SER A 186 -1.98 8.92 -26.70
N GLY A 187 -1.89 10.24 -26.90
CA GLY A 187 -2.13 11.21 -25.83
C GLY A 187 -3.52 11.10 -25.22
N GLY A 188 -4.53 10.76 -26.03
CA GLY A 188 -5.91 10.54 -25.56
C GLY A 188 -6.05 9.30 -24.68
N GLU A 189 -5.39 8.19 -25.05
CA GLU A 189 -5.39 6.97 -24.24
C GLU A 189 -4.66 7.19 -22.90
N THR A 190 -3.49 7.83 -22.96
CA THR A 190 -2.70 8.16 -21.77
C THR A 190 -3.47 9.09 -20.83
N GLY A 191 -4.05 10.16 -21.37
CA GLY A 191 -4.82 11.13 -20.59
C GLY A 191 -6.10 10.53 -20.00
N GLY A 192 -6.83 9.73 -20.78
CA GLY A 192 -8.05 9.05 -20.32
C GLY A 192 -7.78 8.06 -19.19
N PHE A 193 -6.74 7.24 -19.33
CA PHE A 193 -6.33 6.31 -18.29
C PHE A 193 -5.96 7.03 -16.98
N TRP A 194 -5.15 8.09 -17.06
CA TRP A 194 -4.71 8.82 -15.88
C TRP A 194 -5.84 9.58 -15.20
N LEU A 195 -6.75 10.19 -15.96
CA LEU A 195 -7.90 10.89 -15.40
C LEU A 195 -8.73 9.94 -14.53
N ILE A 196 -9.10 8.77 -15.06
CA ILE A 196 -9.89 7.79 -14.33
C ILE A 196 -9.12 7.25 -13.12
N THR A 197 -7.84 6.88 -13.33
CA THR A 197 -6.97 6.35 -12.28
C THR A 197 -6.83 7.31 -11.11
N LEU A 198 -6.52 8.59 -11.36
CA LEU A 198 -6.34 9.59 -10.31
C LEU A 198 -7.66 9.93 -9.60
N VAL A 199 -8.78 9.94 -10.30
CA VAL A 199 -10.11 10.12 -9.68
C VAL A 199 -10.42 8.95 -8.74
N LEU A 200 -10.21 7.70 -9.18
CA LEU A 200 -10.43 6.52 -8.35
C LEU A 200 -9.55 6.54 -7.09
N ILE A 201 -8.25 6.79 -7.26
CA ILE A 201 -7.30 6.90 -6.15
C ILE A 201 -7.71 8.03 -5.20
N GLY A 202 -7.97 9.22 -5.72
CA GLY A 202 -8.31 10.40 -4.92
C GLY A 202 -9.59 10.22 -4.11
N VAL A 203 -10.64 9.65 -4.70
CA VAL A 203 -11.91 9.39 -4.01
C VAL A 203 -11.75 8.36 -2.89
N LEU A 204 -11.05 7.26 -3.16
CA LEU A 204 -10.83 6.21 -2.17
C LEU A 204 -9.93 6.69 -1.03
N GLU A 205 -8.89 7.45 -1.35
CA GLU A 205 -7.98 8.02 -0.36
C GLU A 205 -8.67 9.09 0.49
N ALA A 206 -9.44 10.00 -0.12
CA ALA A 206 -10.23 10.99 0.61
C ALA A 206 -11.22 10.34 1.59
N ASN A 207 -11.79 9.20 1.22
CA ASN A 207 -12.65 8.41 2.09
C ASN A 207 -11.88 7.81 3.28
N ALA A 208 -10.73 7.19 3.03
CA ALA A 208 -9.88 6.61 4.08
C ALA A 208 -9.37 7.66 5.08
N LEU A 209 -9.11 8.88 4.61
CA LEU A 209 -8.67 10.02 5.42
C LEU A 209 -9.83 10.71 6.17
N GLY A 210 -11.06 10.26 5.98
CA GLY A 210 -12.23 10.84 6.65
C GLY A 210 -12.59 12.24 6.14
N LEU A 211 -12.35 12.52 4.86
CA LEU A 211 -12.71 13.79 4.22
C LEU A 211 -14.13 13.76 3.61
N MET A 212 -14.75 12.58 3.55
CA MET A 212 -16.09 12.41 2.98
C MET A 212 -17.22 12.79 3.97
N PRO A 213 -18.42 13.16 3.48
CA PRO A 213 -19.54 13.60 4.33
C PRO A 213 -19.96 12.58 5.40
N TRP A 214 -19.71 11.29 5.18
CA TRP A 214 -20.05 10.17 6.08
C TRP A 214 -18.89 9.72 6.98
N LYS A 215 -17.81 10.51 7.11
CA LYS A 215 -16.55 10.16 7.80
C LYS A 215 -16.68 9.52 9.20
N THR A 216 -17.74 9.80 9.95
CA THR A 216 -17.97 9.25 11.30
C THR A 216 -18.94 8.07 11.35
N GLN A 217 -19.60 7.74 10.24
CA GLN A 217 -20.71 6.78 10.21
C GLN A 217 -20.21 5.42 9.71
N PRO A 218 -20.20 4.37 10.55
CA PRO A 218 -19.82 3.02 10.12
C PRO A 218 -20.75 2.50 9.02
N ASN A 219 -20.21 1.74 8.07
CA ASN A 219 -20.99 1.12 6.99
C ASN A 219 -21.83 2.10 6.15
N LYS A 220 -21.46 3.38 6.07
CA LYS A 220 -22.17 4.37 5.26
C LYS A 220 -21.32 4.89 4.11
N GLY A 221 -21.94 5.07 2.94
CA GLY A 221 -21.25 5.54 1.74
C GLY A 221 -20.09 4.60 1.40
N LEU A 222 -18.91 5.16 1.14
CA LEU A 222 -17.72 4.36 0.84
C LEU A 222 -17.08 3.69 2.07
N ASN A 223 -17.53 3.99 3.30
CA ASN A 223 -17.01 3.27 4.48
C ASN A 223 -17.37 1.77 4.45
N VAL A 224 -18.38 1.37 3.68
CA VAL A 224 -18.74 -0.05 3.47
C VAL A 224 -17.58 -0.88 2.93
N LEU A 225 -16.61 -0.27 2.25
CA LEU A 225 -15.44 -0.95 1.71
C LEU A 225 -14.50 -1.44 2.82
N TYR A 226 -14.48 -0.72 3.95
CA TYR A 226 -13.62 -1.05 5.09
C TYR A 226 -14.39 -1.75 6.20
N ASP A 227 -15.65 -1.35 6.40
CA ASP A 227 -16.53 -1.83 7.43
C ASP A 227 -17.27 -3.04 6.92
N GLY A 228 -17.00 -4.20 7.52
CA GLY A 228 -17.65 -5.45 7.18
C GLY A 228 -17.29 -6.54 8.18
N PRO A 229 -18.00 -7.66 8.17
CA PRO A 229 -17.68 -8.78 9.05
C PRO A 229 -16.27 -9.29 8.76
N GLY A 230 -15.41 -9.24 9.77
CA GLY A 230 -14.03 -9.69 9.71
C GLY A 230 -13.22 -8.99 8.61
N VAL A 231 -12.92 -9.74 7.55
CA VAL A 231 -12.01 -9.32 6.46
C VAL A 231 -12.72 -9.16 5.12
N ARG A 232 -14.01 -9.51 5.04
CA ARG A 232 -14.74 -9.72 3.78
C ARG A 232 -14.74 -8.48 2.89
N ASN A 233 -15.26 -7.36 3.39
CA ASN A 233 -15.46 -6.17 2.57
C ASN A 233 -14.13 -5.58 2.06
N PRO A 234 -13.08 -5.45 2.89
CA PRO A 234 -11.77 -5.01 2.43
C PRO A 234 -11.20 -5.91 1.33
N LEU A 235 -11.34 -7.24 1.48
CA LEU A 235 -10.85 -8.20 0.49
C LEU A 235 -11.61 -8.10 -0.83
N VAL A 236 -12.95 -8.02 -0.77
CA VAL A 236 -13.80 -7.83 -1.96
C VAL A 236 -13.46 -6.50 -2.64
N ALA A 237 -13.26 -5.43 -1.88
CA ALA A 237 -12.87 -4.13 -2.41
C ALA A 237 -11.48 -4.16 -3.07
N SER A 238 -10.50 -4.89 -2.51
CA SER A 238 -9.19 -5.08 -3.13
C SER A 238 -9.29 -5.69 -4.52
N PHE A 239 -10.03 -6.79 -4.66
CA PHE A 239 -10.19 -7.48 -5.95
C PHE A 239 -11.15 -6.75 -6.90
N GLY A 240 -12.16 -6.05 -6.37
CA GLY A 240 -13.04 -5.20 -7.16
C GLY A 240 -12.29 -4.04 -7.80
N LEU A 241 -11.42 -3.36 -7.04
CA LEU A 241 -10.56 -2.30 -7.58
C LEU A 241 -9.58 -2.86 -8.61
N TRP A 242 -8.98 -4.02 -8.33
CA TRP A 242 -8.12 -4.69 -9.30
C TRP A 242 -8.86 -5.04 -10.60
N ALA A 243 -10.09 -5.56 -10.52
CA ALA A 243 -10.89 -5.86 -11.71
C ALA A 243 -11.23 -4.60 -12.51
N ILE A 244 -11.52 -3.48 -11.84
CA ILE A 244 -11.69 -2.18 -12.50
C ILE A 244 -10.40 -1.80 -13.25
N PHE A 245 -9.24 -1.90 -12.59
CA PHE A 245 -7.96 -1.60 -13.24
C PHE A 245 -7.64 -2.55 -14.39
N LEU A 246 -7.97 -3.84 -14.27
CA LEU A 246 -7.82 -4.80 -15.36
C LEU A 246 -8.62 -4.36 -16.58
N VAL A 247 -9.91 -4.03 -16.40
CA VAL A 247 -10.75 -3.52 -17.50
C VAL A 247 -10.19 -2.22 -18.08
N LEU A 248 -9.69 -1.30 -17.24
CA LEU A 248 -9.04 -0.08 -17.74
C LEU A 248 -7.80 -0.41 -18.57
N THR A 249 -6.98 -1.38 -18.16
CA THR A 249 -5.83 -1.80 -18.96
C THR A 249 -6.25 -2.43 -20.29
N GLU A 250 -7.32 -3.22 -20.35
CA GLU A 250 -7.86 -3.73 -21.63
C GLU A 250 -8.31 -2.60 -22.57
N ILE A 251 -9.02 -1.60 -22.03
CA ILE A 251 -9.56 -0.49 -22.82
C ILE A 251 -8.44 0.42 -23.35
N PHE A 252 -7.47 0.77 -22.50
CA PHE A 252 -6.48 1.80 -22.80
C PHE A 252 -5.14 1.26 -23.29
N PHE A 253 -4.73 0.06 -22.87
CA PHE A 253 -3.41 -0.49 -23.23
C PHE A 253 -3.48 -1.42 -24.44
N LYS A 254 -4.68 -1.97 -24.76
CA LYS A 254 -4.96 -2.75 -25.98
C LYS A 254 -3.88 -3.79 -26.30
N PHE A 255 -3.50 -4.60 -25.30
CA PHE A 255 -2.62 -5.75 -25.53
C PHE A 255 -3.38 -6.94 -26.12
#